data_AF-A0A8J3D9B4-F1
#
_entry.id   AF-A0A8J3D9B4-F1
#
_cell.length_a   1.000
_cell.length_b   1.000
_cell.length_c   1.000
_cell.angle_alpha   90.00
_cell.angle_beta   90.00
_cell.angle_gamma   90.00
#
_symmetry.space_group_name_H-M   'P 1'
#
loop_
_entity.id
_entity.type
_entity.pdbx_description
1 polymer ?
#
loop_
_entity_poly.entity_id
_entity_poly.type
_entity_poly.pdbx_seq_one_letter_code
_entity_poly.pdbx_strand_id
1 'polypeptide(L)'
;MLLPGALTAQITINWGSGVAFNRIVESDGTTLPSPSSGFSYELGTFGSFVPTASNYSEWSANWHAFDGDPFFYSIGASNVGLYVDSATLDSSQNSNSTYPAVDPSYDFAVGQQAYVWIYNENDPTQINTSTEWALYTQLIDGSSPIDKAWQMPDASSSTTTQSWYVTSADTAVWGGVDSGSDVGGGNIISTPGSYHVQTAGFTAGVYWDINGSTAGATNDGGGDAAGTWNSSNANWSIDPTGNVTTGAFTQYKVATFSANDSGSGEADGDFTVTKAGSTSVFGLDFQDGTVTIGHGSGGGIVFDTSGQSIAFADGQGFDGLVDTAFVNVHAGHTATIETAISSSQDVNLTGGGTLVLAGSQTGEIDGTLTLQSGTLQMSGTGTNPRLGFNSGGQTVVSIEGGTLFVSENAVTKASDVQFGSTTDVNYSSGSIVIGEANDSLGTLSLTLSTTSTIDFTGAGTESIIAFSDSSGIDWSGSEILQVTDWAGIPLNLGTGTGSGTGGGGTDQFYIGSNEMGLTSDQLSKIKFLNPVGLAPGLYDAYILSTGEIVPGVIPEPSTYAIGGLLILLGGYDFYRRRKAGA
;
A
#
# COMPACT_ATOMS: atom_id res chain seq x y z
N MET A 1 -32.63 15.26 54.64
CA MET A 1 -31.28 14.78 54.34
C MET A 1 -31.26 14.51 52.84
N LEU A 2 -30.88 15.52 52.04
CA LEU A 2 -30.70 15.37 50.61
C LEU A 2 -29.40 14.59 50.42
N LEU A 3 -29.48 13.42 49.79
CA LEU A 3 -28.28 12.72 49.33
C LEU A 3 -27.53 13.69 48.39
N PRO A 4 -26.21 13.89 48.55
CA PRO A 4 -25.45 14.61 47.55
C PRO A 4 -25.69 13.92 46.21
N GLY A 5 -26.20 14.66 45.22
CA GLY A 5 -26.38 14.13 43.87
C GLY A 5 -25.05 13.57 43.40
N ALA A 6 -25.05 12.33 42.91
CA ALA A 6 -23.86 11.74 42.33
C ALA A 6 -23.36 12.70 41.25
N LEU A 7 -22.11 13.16 41.38
CA LEU A 7 -21.45 13.88 40.31
C LEU A 7 -21.42 12.91 39.12
N THR A 8 -22.08 13.28 38.03
CA THR A 8 -21.96 12.56 36.76
C THR A 8 -20.52 12.70 36.30
N ALA A 9 -19.84 11.58 36.09
CA ALA A 9 -18.46 11.59 35.64
C ALA A 9 -18.38 12.20 34.24
N GLN A 10 -17.44 13.13 34.04
CA GLN A 10 -17.27 13.91 32.83
C GLN A 10 -15.80 14.29 32.70
N ILE A 11 -15.30 14.34 31.47
CA ILE A 11 -13.93 14.79 31.17
C ILE A 11 -13.95 15.81 30.04
N THR A 12 -13.32 16.95 30.27
CA THR A 12 -13.17 18.01 29.27
C THR A 12 -11.87 17.81 28.50
N ILE A 13 -11.92 17.85 27.18
CA ILE A 13 -10.75 17.75 26.31
C ILE A 13 -10.52 19.14 25.73
N ASN A 14 -9.41 19.78 26.10
CA ASN A 14 -8.95 20.99 25.46
C ASN A 14 -8.09 20.59 24.27
N TRP A 15 -8.31 21.17 23.10
CA TRP A 15 -7.52 20.87 21.91
C TRP A 15 -7.17 22.13 21.14
N GLY A 16 -6.09 22.09 20.36
CA GLY A 16 -5.68 23.28 19.62
C GLY A 16 -4.20 23.43 19.30
N SER A 17 -3.85 24.66 18.97
CA SER A 17 -2.50 25.11 18.61
C SER A 17 -1.66 25.59 19.80
N GLY A 18 -2.15 25.63 21.04
CA GLY A 18 -1.38 25.69 22.30
C GLY A 18 -0.45 26.90 22.59
N VAL A 19 0.26 27.49 21.63
CA VAL A 19 1.26 28.57 21.84
C VAL A 19 1.31 29.56 20.66
N ALA A 20 1.79 30.79 20.92
CA ALA A 20 1.81 31.93 19.98
C ALA A 20 2.70 31.78 18.72
N PHE A 21 3.30 30.59 18.51
CA PHE A 21 4.18 30.31 17.37
C PHE A 21 3.66 29.21 16.46
N ASN A 22 2.55 28.55 16.81
CA ASN A 22 2.02 27.48 15.99
C ASN A 22 1.35 28.09 14.76
N ARG A 23 1.97 27.88 13.61
CA ARG A 23 1.46 28.36 12.33
C ARG A 23 0.81 27.20 11.61
N ILE A 24 -0.38 27.45 11.10
CA ILE A 24 -0.92 26.64 10.03
C ILE A 24 -0.48 27.30 8.73
N VAL A 25 0.19 26.53 7.88
CA VAL A 25 0.60 26.95 6.55
C VAL A 25 -0.13 26.10 5.52
N GLU A 26 -0.45 26.72 4.38
CA GLU A 26 -0.95 26.03 3.20
C GLU A 26 0.11 25.07 2.66
N SER A 27 -0.28 24.23 1.70
CA SER A 27 0.64 23.32 1.00
C SER A 27 1.79 24.05 0.36
N ASP A 28 1.59 25.29 -0.07
CA ASP A 28 2.60 26.16 -0.64
C ASP A 28 3.49 26.89 0.40
N GLY A 29 3.39 26.51 1.67
CA GLY A 29 4.15 27.11 2.77
C GLY A 29 3.72 28.54 3.11
N THR A 30 2.71 29.09 2.43
CA THR A 30 2.15 30.39 2.82
C THR A 30 1.39 30.24 4.12
N THR A 31 1.62 31.15 5.06
CA THR A 31 0.85 31.17 6.30
C THR A 31 -0.59 31.52 5.98
N LEU A 32 -1.54 30.68 6.41
CA LEU A 32 -2.96 30.93 6.22
C LEU A 32 -3.33 32.33 6.75
N PRO A 33 -3.60 33.30 5.87
CA PRO A 33 -3.75 34.68 6.29
C PRO A 33 -5.22 34.94 6.60
N SER A 34 -5.58 34.76 7.87
CA SER A 34 -6.82 35.26 8.47
C SER A 34 -8.07 34.35 8.35
N PRO A 35 -9.10 34.58 9.21
CA PRO A 35 -10.35 33.80 9.29
C PRO A 35 -11.16 33.63 7.99
N SER A 36 -10.78 34.29 6.90
CA SER A 36 -11.44 34.18 5.60
C SER A 36 -10.96 33.00 4.74
N SER A 37 -10.01 32.19 5.22
CA SER A 37 -9.43 31.10 4.44
C SER A 37 -10.37 29.89 4.24
N GLY A 38 -11.52 29.85 4.93
CA GLY A 38 -12.53 28.81 4.72
C GLY A 38 -12.16 27.43 5.28
N PHE A 39 -11.13 27.34 6.12
CA PHE A 39 -10.77 26.10 6.80
C PHE A 39 -11.65 25.84 8.02
N SER A 40 -12.02 24.57 8.18
CA SER A 40 -12.61 24.01 9.39
C SER A 40 -11.57 23.18 10.13
N TYR A 41 -11.75 23.10 11.45
CA TYR A 41 -10.92 22.33 12.36
C TYR A 41 -11.85 21.41 13.13
N GLU A 42 -11.59 20.12 13.10
CA GLU A 42 -12.39 19.13 13.81
C GLU A 42 -11.48 18.22 14.63
N LEU A 43 -11.92 17.91 15.85
CA LEU A 43 -11.38 16.85 16.67
C LEU A 43 -12.34 15.66 16.61
N GLY A 44 -11.84 14.45 16.38
CA GLY A 44 -12.71 13.29 16.26
C GLY A 44 -11.98 11.95 16.19
N THR A 45 -12.69 10.92 15.75
CA THR A 45 -12.17 9.56 15.55
C THR A 45 -12.73 8.95 14.27
N PHE A 46 -12.07 7.90 13.77
CA PHE A 46 -12.56 7.05 12.70
C PHE A 46 -13.17 5.73 13.22
N GLY A 47 -13.36 5.62 14.54
CA GLY A 47 -13.89 4.42 15.17
C GLY A 47 -12.93 3.22 15.02
N SER A 48 -13.33 2.22 14.23
CA SER A 48 -12.49 1.06 13.89
C SER A 48 -11.75 1.22 12.56
N PHE A 49 -12.08 2.22 11.74
CA PHE A 49 -11.37 2.50 10.50
C PHE A 49 -10.02 3.14 10.82
N VAL A 50 -8.97 2.71 10.12
CA VAL A 50 -7.62 3.27 10.27
C VAL A 50 -7.34 4.16 9.05
N PRO A 51 -7.29 5.49 9.22
CA PRO A 51 -7.04 6.39 8.12
C PRO A 51 -5.60 6.24 7.63
N THR A 52 -5.43 6.16 6.32
CA THR A 52 -4.15 6.15 5.60
C THR A 52 -4.23 7.10 4.42
N ALA A 53 -3.08 7.52 3.89
CA ALA A 53 -3.03 8.32 2.67
C ALA A 53 -3.60 7.60 1.44
N SER A 54 -3.77 6.27 1.47
CA SER A 54 -4.34 5.50 0.35
C SER A 54 -5.87 5.37 0.40
N ASN A 55 -6.51 5.70 1.53
CA ASN A 55 -7.96 5.55 1.72
C ASN A 55 -8.67 6.88 2.06
N TYR A 56 -8.09 8.02 1.67
CA TYR A 56 -8.65 9.35 1.96
C TYR A 56 -10.05 9.57 1.40
N SER A 57 -10.42 8.87 0.33
CA SER A 57 -11.76 8.91 -0.26
C SER A 57 -12.84 8.34 0.66
N GLU A 58 -12.46 7.49 1.61
CA GLU A 58 -13.36 6.88 2.60
C GLU A 58 -13.45 7.66 3.90
N TRP A 59 -12.61 8.69 4.10
CA TRP A 59 -12.47 9.37 5.39
C TRP A 59 -13.77 10.02 5.83
N SER A 60 -14.43 10.80 4.98
CA SER A 60 -15.66 11.52 5.35
C SER A 60 -16.79 10.57 5.78
N ALA A 61 -16.87 9.38 5.19
CA ALA A 61 -17.88 8.37 5.51
C ALA A 61 -17.61 7.67 6.86
N ASN A 62 -16.35 7.61 7.29
CA ASN A 62 -15.93 6.95 8.53
C ASN A 62 -15.60 7.93 9.66
N TRP A 63 -15.65 9.24 9.39
CA TRP A 63 -15.30 10.27 10.36
C TRP A 63 -16.43 10.53 11.36
N HIS A 64 -16.08 10.59 12.63
CA HIS A 64 -16.97 10.90 13.73
C HIS A 64 -16.40 12.09 14.51
N ALA A 65 -16.92 13.29 14.21
CA ALA A 65 -16.52 14.52 14.90
C ALA A 65 -16.93 14.46 16.37
N PHE A 66 -15.97 14.67 17.26
CA PHE A 66 -16.18 14.88 18.69
C PHE A 66 -16.42 16.36 19.01
N ASP A 67 -15.65 17.24 18.38
CA ASP A 67 -15.75 18.68 18.54
C ASP A 67 -15.25 19.38 17.26
N GLY A 68 -15.55 20.66 17.11
CA GLY A 68 -15.06 21.42 15.97
C GLY A 68 -15.15 22.91 16.18
N ASP A 69 -14.22 23.62 15.56
CA ASP A 69 -14.19 25.08 15.55
C ASP A 69 -14.19 25.54 14.09
N PRO A 70 -15.25 26.23 13.61
CA PRO A 70 -15.24 26.82 12.29
C PRO A 70 -14.55 28.20 12.29
N PHE A 71 -14.12 28.70 13.45
CA PHE A 71 -13.63 30.07 13.62
C PHE A 71 -12.16 30.14 14.01
N PHE A 72 -11.46 31.01 13.30
CA PHE A 72 -10.09 31.38 13.62
C PHE A 72 -10.05 32.40 14.75
N TYR A 73 -9.30 32.12 15.82
CA TYR A 73 -9.16 33.06 16.93
C TYR A 73 -7.95 33.98 16.73
N SER A 74 -8.18 35.21 16.24
CA SER A 74 -7.12 36.23 16.17
C SER A 74 -6.99 37.01 17.49
N ILE A 75 -5.99 36.71 18.32
CA ILE A 75 -5.65 37.58 19.46
C ILE A 75 -4.71 38.68 18.99
N GLY A 76 -5.24 39.88 18.76
CA GLY A 76 -4.62 41.19 19.07
C GLY A 76 -3.18 41.56 18.66
N ALA A 77 -2.40 40.69 18.02
CA ALA A 77 -1.04 40.96 17.56
C ALA A 77 -0.70 40.07 16.35
N SER A 78 -0.64 40.70 15.17
CA SER A 78 -0.01 40.23 13.92
C SER A 78 -0.08 38.71 13.58
N ASN A 79 -1.06 38.33 12.75
CA ASN A 79 -0.99 37.21 11.80
C ASN A 79 -0.54 35.83 12.33
N VAL A 80 -1.12 35.31 13.41
CA VAL A 80 -0.84 33.93 13.87
C VAL A 80 -2.06 33.02 13.73
N GLY A 81 -1.83 31.88 13.07
CA GLY A 81 -2.71 30.76 12.77
C GLY A 81 -3.21 29.94 13.96
N LEU A 82 -3.96 30.52 14.90
CA LEU A 82 -4.35 29.80 16.11
C LEU A 82 -5.82 29.34 16.10
N TYR A 83 -6.02 28.06 16.39
CA TYR A 83 -7.30 27.45 16.75
C TYR A 83 -7.17 26.81 18.14
N VAL A 84 -8.18 26.98 19.01
CA VAL A 84 -8.25 26.41 20.36
C VAL A 84 -9.71 26.23 20.74
N ASP A 85 -10.13 25.02 21.09
CA ASP A 85 -11.48 24.74 21.57
C ASP A 85 -11.51 23.67 22.67
N SER A 86 -12.71 23.40 23.21
CA SER A 86 -12.94 22.37 24.21
C SER A 86 -14.36 21.83 24.19
N ALA A 87 -14.47 20.50 24.28
CA ALA A 87 -15.73 19.80 24.55
C ALA A 87 -15.57 18.78 25.67
N THR A 88 -16.70 18.31 26.21
CA THR A 88 -16.77 17.38 27.32
C THR A 88 -17.38 16.07 26.88
N LEU A 89 -16.70 14.98 27.20
CA LEU A 89 -17.18 13.63 27.09
C LEU A 89 -17.97 13.28 28.36
N ASP A 90 -19.23 12.93 28.22
CA ASP A 90 -20.09 12.57 29.34
C ASP A 90 -19.94 11.11 29.78
N SER A 91 -20.62 10.73 30.86
CA SER A 91 -20.54 9.36 31.40
C SER A 91 -21.06 8.26 30.45
N SER A 92 -21.71 8.64 29.37
CA SER A 92 -22.18 7.73 28.31
C SER A 92 -21.23 7.74 27.11
N GLN A 93 -20.05 8.36 27.23
CA GLN A 93 -19.07 8.53 26.16
C GLN A 93 -19.58 9.33 24.95
N ASN A 94 -20.53 10.25 25.19
CA ASN A 94 -21.02 11.16 24.16
C ASN A 94 -20.37 12.54 24.32
N SER A 95 -20.12 13.21 23.19
CA SER A 95 -19.68 14.61 23.21
C SER A 95 -20.84 15.54 23.55
N ASN A 96 -20.55 16.60 24.31
CA ASN A 96 -21.47 17.70 24.56
C ASN A 96 -21.30 18.88 23.57
N SER A 97 -20.40 18.76 22.59
CA SER A 97 -20.16 19.82 21.61
C SER A 97 -21.44 20.17 20.85
N THR A 98 -21.60 21.46 20.56
CA THR A 98 -22.70 21.94 19.72
C THR A 98 -22.28 22.12 18.26
N TYR A 99 -21.08 21.68 17.89
CA TYR A 99 -20.57 21.80 16.54
C TYR A 99 -21.43 20.97 15.56
N PRO A 100 -21.85 21.53 14.41
CA PRO A 100 -22.87 20.89 13.56
C PRO A 100 -22.54 19.50 13.02
N ALA A 101 -21.26 19.15 12.84
CA ALA A 101 -20.85 17.84 12.34
C ALA A 101 -20.82 16.75 13.43
N VAL A 102 -20.99 17.12 14.71
CA VAL A 102 -20.98 16.16 15.83
C VAL A 102 -22.31 15.41 15.83
N ASP A 103 -22.24 14.08 15.69
CA ASP A 103 -23.39 13.20 15.92
C ASP A 103 -23.55 12.95 17.43
N PRO A 104 -24.59 13.50 18.08
CA PRO A 104 -24.79 13.34 19.52
C PRO A 104 -25.14 11.90 19.94
N SER A 105 -25.38 11.01 18.98
CA SER A 105 -25.66 9.59 19.22
C SER A 105 -24.43 8.69 19.08
N TYR A 106 -23.29 9.22 18.62
CA TYR A 106 -22.06 8.46 18.50
C TYR A 106 -21.41 8.25 19.88
N ASP A 107 -21.13 6.99 20.21
CA ASP A 107 -20.46 6.54 21.43
C ASP A 107 -18.95 6.40 21.17
N PHE A 108 -18.15 7.32 21.71
CA PHE A 108 -16.69 7.33 21.58
C PHE A 108 -16.06 6.30 22.53
N ALA A 109 -15.80 5.10 22.02
CA ALA A 109 -15.26 4.02 22.83
C ALA A 109 -13.88 4.38 23.44
N VAL A 110 -13.69 4.03 24.71
CA VAL A 110 -12.44 4.26 25.44
C VAL A 110 -11.26 3.64 24.67
N GLY A 111 -10.20 4.42 24.47
CA GLY A 111 -8.99 3.98 23.78
C GLY A 111 -9.01 4.15 22.26
N GLN A 112 -10.12 4.60 21.66
CA GLN A 112 -10.15 4.95 20.24
C GLN A 112 -9.14 6.06 19.93
N GLN A 113 -8.36 5.91 18.86
CA GLN A 113 -7.43 6.93 18.43
C GLN A 113 -8.19 8.20 18.01
N ALA A 114 -7.74 9.34 18.51
CA ALA A 114 -8.29 10.65 18.18
C ALA A 114 -7.37 11.38 17.20
N TYR A 115 -7.96 12.15 16.30
CA TYR A 115 -7.25 12.90 15.26
C TYR A 115 -7.75 14.33 15.26
N VAL A 116 -6.89 15.26 14.82
CA VAL A 116 -7.33 16.58 14.40
C VAL A 116 -7.31 16.64 12.88
N TRP A 117 -8.46 16.95 12.29
CA TRP A 117 -8.63 17.14 10.86
C TRP A 117 -8.80 18.62 10.56
N ILE A 118 -7.92 19.14 9.71
CA ILE A 118 -7.98 20.50 9.16
C ILE A 118 -8.31 20.36 7.68
N TYR A 119 -9.32 21.08 7.19
CA TYR A 119 -9.69 21.03 5.78
C TYR A 119 -10.41 22.30 5.35
N ASN A 120 -10.32 22.65 4.08
CA ASN A 120 -11.17 23.69 3.47
C ASN A 120 -12.32 23.13 2.61
N GLU A 121 -12.36 21.82 2.42
CA GLU A 121 -13.43 21.06 1.77
C GLU A 121 -13.40 19.64 2.36
N ASN A 122 -14.39 19.20 3.15
CA ASN A 122 -14.35 17.84 3.76
C ASN A 122 -14.96 16.76 2.87
N ASP A 123 -15.59 17.13 1.76
CA ASP A 123 -16.17 16.16 0.85
C ASP A 123 -15.10 15.67 -0.14
N PRO A 124 -14.64 14.40 -0.06
CA PRO A 124 -13.67 13.85 -1.01
C PRO A 124 -14.22 13.85 -2.45
N THR A 125 -15.53 13.96 -2.65
CA THR A 125 -16.13 14.05 -3.99
C THR A 125 -16.06 15.47 -4.57
N GLN A 126 -15.75 16.48 -3.75
CA GLN A 126 -15.59 17.88 -4.16
C GLN A 126 -14.12 18.35 -4.17
N ILE A 127 -13.18 17.41 -4.16
CA ILE A 127 -11.74 17.69 -4.25
C ILE A 127 -11.46 18.48 -5.53
N ASN A 128 -11.03 19.73 -5.36
CA ASN A 128 -10.61 20.60 -6.44
C ASN A 128 -9.14 21.01 -6.22
N THR A 129 -8.58 21.79 -7.15
CA THR A 129 -7.17 22.20 -7.08
C THR A 129 -6.83 23.13 -5.93
N SER A 130 -7.82 23.64 -5.19
CA SER A 130 -7.63 24.41 -3.96
C SER A 130 -7.96 23.61 -2.70
N THR A 131 -8.37 22.34 -2.81
CA THR A 131 -8.63 21.50 -1.64
C THR A 131 -7.32 21.17 -0.92
N GLU A 132 -7.27 21.47 0.37
CA GLU A 132 -6.12 21.25 1.22
C GLU A 132 -6.54 20.66 2.56
N TRP A 133 -5.93 19.54 2.96
CA TRP A 133 -6.20 18.90 4.25
C TRP A 133 -4.93 18.81 5.11
N ALA A 134 -5.08 18.66 6.41
CA ALA A 134 -4.11 18.05 7.29
C ALA A 134 -4.84 17.10 8.23
N LEU A 135 -4.33 15.89 8.41
CA LEU A 135 -4.83 14.95 9.41
C LEU A 135 -3.67 14.48 10.25
N TYR A 136 -3.71 14.74 11.55
CA TYR A 136 -2.61 14.39 12.45
C TYR A 136 -3.10 13.91 13.80
N THR A 137 -2.20 13.24 14.50
CA THR A 137 -2.46 12.59 15.76
C THR A 137 -1.18 12.46 16.60
N GLN A 138 -1.32 11.88 17.78
CA GLN A 138 -0.22 11.42 18.62
C GLN A 138 -0.34 9.92 18.84
N LEU A 139 0.55 9.13 18.24
CA LEU A 139 0.51 7.67 18.36
C LEU A 139 1.11 7.19 19.69
N ILE A 140 0.76 5.96 20.08
CA ILE A 140 1.50 5.24 21.12
C ILE A 140 2.82 4.81 20.51
N ASP A 141 3.87 5.60 20.69
CA ASP A 141 5.21 5.07 20.61
C ASP A 141 5.46 4.23 21.87
N GLY A 142 5.92 2.98 21.76
CA GLY A 142 6.10 2.09 22.92
C GLY A 142 7.14 2.58 23.94
N SER A 143 7.60 3.83 23.84
CA SER A 143 8.65 4.45 24.64
C SER A 143 8.10 5.44 25.68
N SER A 144 6.92 6.01 25.46
CA SER A 144 6.30 6.96 26.39
C SER A 144 5.23 6.28 27.26
N PRO A 145 5.13 6.60 28.57
CA PRO A 145 4.03 6.13 29.40
C PRO A 145 2.70 6.54 28.76
N ILE A 146 1.69 5.68 28.96
CA ILE A 146 0.32 5.62 28.41
C ILE A 146 -0.45 6.95 28.45
N ASP A 147 0.11 7.99 29.06
CA ASP A 147 -0.49 9.31 29.30
C ASP A 147 -0.28 10.34 28.17
N LYS A 148 0.22 9.93 26.98
CA LYS A 148 0.47 10.89 25.88
C LYS A 148 -0.25 10.59 24.57
N ALA A 149 -0.68 9.37 24.29
CA ALA A 149 -1.40 9.13 23.04
C ALA A 149 -2.75 9.86 23.04
N TRP A 150 -3.14 10.39 21.88
CA TRP A 150 -4.45 10.99 21.71
C TRP A 150 -5.48 9.88 21.58
N GLN A 151 -6.01 9.44 22.71
CA GLN A 151 -7.04 8.41 22.76
C GLN A 151 -8.25 8.89 23.54
N MET A 152 -9.43 8.53 23.05
CA MET A 152 -10.70 8.85 23.71
C MET A 152 -10.67 8.33 25.16
N PRO A 153 -10.80 9.21 26.15
CA PRO A 153 -10.63 8.83 27.54
C PRO A 153 -11.85 8.09 28.09
N ASP A 154 -11.65 7.44 29.24
CA ASP A 154 -12.75 7.00 30.08
C ASP A 154 -13.33 8.21 30.83
N ALA A 155 -14.57 8.60 30.51
CA ALA A 155 -15.26 9.70 31.19
C ALA A 155 -15.47 9.44 32.69
N SER A 156 -15.35 8.19 33.15
CA SER A 156 -15.37 7.80 34.56
C SER A 156 -14.04 7.96 35.29
N SER A 157 -12.97 8.32 34.58
CA SER A 157 -11.64 8.49 35.17
C SER A 157 -11.59 9.63 36.19
N SER A 158 -10.59 9.59 37.07
CA SER A 158 -10.38 10.65 38.06
C SER A 158 -9.85 11.95 37.47
N THR A 159 -9.41 11.95 36.20
CA THR A 159 -8.97 13.17 35.52
C THR A 159 -10.19 13.85 34.91
N THR A 160 -10.36 15.13 35.25
CA THR A 160 -11.49 15.93 34.75
C THR A 160 -11.15 16.67 33.47
N THR A 161 -9.88 16.68 33.07
CA THR A 161 -9.40 17.48 31.93
C THR A 161 -8.20 16.83 31.25
N GLN A 162 -8.19 16.86 29.90
CA GLN A 162 -7.05 16.54 29.05
C GLN A 162 -6.72 17.70 28.11
N SER A 163 -5.53 17.65 27.50
CA SER A 163 -5.02 18.66 26.58
C SER A 163 -4.34 17.99 25.38
N TRP A 164 -4.86 18.21 24.17
CA TRP A 164 -4.34 17.68 22.92
C TRP A 164 -3.93 18.85 22.01
N TYR A 165 -2.64 19.18 22.03
CA TYR A 165 -2.13 20.34 21.30
C TYR A 165 -1.18 19.93 20.19
N VAL A 166 -1.14 20.68 19.08
CA VAL A 166 -0.19 20.46 17.97
C VAL A 166 1.24 20.20 18.45
N THR A 167 1.68 20.85 19.52
CA THR A 167 3.02 20.66 20.11
C THR A 167 3.30 19.26 20.66
N SER A 168 2.29 18.41 20.75
CA SER A 168 2.40 17.02 21.16
C SER A 168 2.10 16.04 20.03
N ALA A 169 1.58 16.51 18.88
CA ALA A 169 1.38 15.65 17.73
C ALA A 169 2.73 15.20 17.16
N ASP A 170 2.84 13.92 16.86
CA ASP A 170 4.07 13.28 16.34
C ASP A 170 3.81 12.47 15.08
N THR A 171 2.58 12.50 14.56
CA THR A 171 2.18 11.73 13.39
C THR A 171 1.25 12.55 12.52
N ALA A 172 1.63 12.76 11.26
CA ALA A 172 0.71 13.23 10.21
C ALA A 172 0.31 12.06 9.31
N VAL A 173 -0.99 11.83 9.15
CA VAL A 173 -1.54 10.93 8.13
C VAL A 173 -1.62 11.65 6.78
N TRP A 174 -1.87 12.95 6.78
CA TRP A 174 -1.87 13.83 5.61
C TRP A 174 -1.42 15.24 5.99
N GLY A 175 -0.70 15.91 5.09
CA GLY A 175 -0.02 17.17 5.40
C GLY A 175 1.28 16.94 6.18
N GLY A 176 1.66 17.89 7.03
CA GLY A 176 2.83 17.75 7.91
C GLY A 176 2.60 18.33 9.29
N VAL A 177 3.23 17.75 10.31
CA VAL A 177 3.17 18.26 11.69
C VAL A 177 4.54 18.26 12.35
N ASP A 178 4.85 19.39 13.01
CA ASP A 178 6.06 19.61 13.81
C ASP A 178 7.39 19.53 13.02
N SER A 179 8.51 19.96 13.62
CA SER A 179 9.83 20.01 12.94
C SER A 179 10.51 18.65 12.69
N GLY A 180 9.74 17.57 12.76
CA GLY A 180 10.18 16.20 12.54
C GLY A 180 10.04 15.78 11.08
N SER A 181 10.52 14.59 10.75
CA SER A 181 10.31 13.90 9.47
C SER A 181 8.85 13.44 9.26
N ASP A 182 7.92 13.89 10.10
CA ASP A 182 6.57 13.33 10.22
C ASP A 182 5.63 14.04 9.24
N VAL A 183 5.90 13.76 7.97
CA VAL A 183 5.12 14.17 6.80
C VAL A 183 4.20 13.01 6.41
N GLY A 184 2.90 13.29 6.34
CA GLY A 184 1.88 12.34 5.87
C GLY A 184 1.74 12.36 4.35
N GLY A 185 0.63 11.85 3.85
CA GLY A 185 0.30 11.95 2.43
C GLY A 185 0.03 13.38 1.94
N GLY A 186 0.00 13.53 0.61
CA GLY A 186 -0.30 14.78 -0.07
C GLY A 186 0.94 15.64 -0.35
N ASN A 187 0.77 16.70 -1.14
CA ASN A 187 1.89 17.56 -1.53
C ASN A 187 2.08 18.66 -0.49
N ILE A 188 3.26 18.70 0.14
CA ILE A 188 3.73 19.87 0.90
C ILE A 188 4.99 20.40 0.23
N ILE A 189 5.10 21.72 0.02
CA ILE A 189 6.29 22.31 -0.64
C ILE A 189 7.40 22.67 0.35
N SER A 190 7.21 22.45 1.65
CA SER A 190 8.23 22.69 2.67
C SER A 190 7.98 21.79 3.88
N THR A 191 9.02 21.42 4.62
CA THR A 191 8.80 20.80 5.94
C THR A 191 8.25 21.87 6.90
N PRO A 192 7.22 21.56 7.69
CA PRO A 192 6.73 22.48 8.71
C PRO A 192 7.86 22.89 9.66
N GLY A 193 7.84 24.15 10.11
CA GLY A 193 8.67 24.58 11.21
C GLY A 193 8.26 23.90 12.53
N SER A 194 9.08 24.03 13.58
CA SER A 194 8.70 23.51 14.90
C SER A 194 7.34 24.04 15.31
N TYR A 195 6.46 23.11 15.69
CA TYR A 195 5.09 23.36 16.12
C TYR A 195 4.17 23.93 15.03
N HIS A 196 4.50 23.73 13.76
CA HIS A 196 3.63 24.10 12.65
C HIS A 196 2.82 22.90 12.16
N VAL A 197 1.63 23.17 11.65
CA VAL A 197 0.88 22.24 10.82
C VAL A 197 0.96 22.76 9.40
N GLN A 198 1.24 21.89 8.44
CA GLN A 198 1.13 22.20 7.03
C GLN A 198 -0.01 21.38 6.45
N THR A 199 -0.98 22.04 5.84
CA THR A 199 -1.93 21.34 4.99
C THR A 199 -1.22 20.87 3.73
N ALA A 200 -1.71 19.80 3.13
CA ALA A 200 -1.26 19.32 1.84
C ALA A 200 -2.39 19.48 0.83
N GLY A 201 -2.02 20.02 -0.33
CA GLY A 201 -2.91 20.17 -1.45
C GLY A 201 -3.22 18.79 -2.02
N PHE A 202 -4.46 18.59 -2.41
CA PHE A 202 -4.81 17.45 -3.22
C PHE A 202 -4.28 17.67 -4.63
N THR A 203 -3.45 16.75 -5.12
CA THR A 203 -3.37 16.56 -6.57
C THR A 203 -4.69 15.96 -6.98
N ALA A 204 -5.70 16.80 -7.26
CA ALA A 204 -6.97 16.34 -7.79
C ALA A 204 -6.67 15.43 -8.99
N GLY A 205 -7.00 14.16 -8.86
CA GLY A 205 -7.03 13.25 -9.99
C GLY A 205 -7.97 13.82 -11.02
N VAL A 206 -7.66 13.56 -12.29
CA VAL A 206 -8.64 13.76 -13.36
C VAL A 206 -9.24 12.41 -13.68
N TYR A 207 -10.54 12.40 -13.92
CA TYR A 207 -11.35 11.21 -14.09
C TYR A 207 -11.62 10.99 -15.56
N TRP A 208 -11.39 9.78 -16.05
CA TRP A 208 -11.66 9.42 -17.43
C TRP A 208 -13.17 9.52 -17.71
N ASP A 209 -13.54 10.39 -18.64
CA ASP A 209 -14.93 10.65 -19.00
C ASP A 209 -14.99 11.05 -20.47
N ILE A 210 -15.76 10.32 -21.28
CA ILE A 210 -15.88 10.55 -22.73
C ILE A 210 -17.22 11.18 -23.14
N ASN A 211 -18.12 11.49 -22.21
CA ASN A 211 -19.50 11.90 -22.49
C ASN A 211 -19.78 13.38 -22.23
N GLY A 212 -18.78 14.13 -21.77
CA GLY A 212 -18.82 15.59 -21.69
C GLY A 212 -19.18 16.08 -20.30
N SER A 213 -20.46 16.35 -20.03
CA SER A 213 -20.93 16.84 -18.71
C SER A 213 -22.08 15.98 -18.20
N THR A 214 -22.16 14.74 -18.66
CA THR A 214 -23.20 13.79 -18.30
C THR A 214 -22.64 12.91 -17.21
N ALA A 215 -23.39 12.65 -16.13
CA ALA A 215 -22.91 11.78 -15.07
C ALA A 215 -22.34 10.45 -15.62
N GLY A 216 -21.22 10.02 -15.06
CA GLY A 216 -20.51 8.79 -15.44
C GLY A 216 -19.58 8.93 -16.64
N ALA A 217 -18.82 7.88 -16.92
CA ALA A 217 -17.76 7.94 -17.93
C ALA A 217 -18.21 7.68 -19.38
N THR A 218 -19.43 7.18 -19.63
CA THR A 218 -19.82 6.55 -20.91
C THR A 218 -20.88 7.35 -21.67
N ASN A 219 -20.85 7.35 -23.01
CA ASN A 219 -21.67 8.25 -23.84
C ASN A 219 -22.87 7.60 -24.54
N ASP A 220 -23.12 6.31 -24.36
CA ASP A 220 -24.02 5.56 -25.25
C ASP A 220 -25.07 4.66 -24.57
N GLY A 221 -25.21 4.68 -23.24
CA GLY A 221 -26.13 3.79 -22.53
C GLY A 221 -25.81 2.30 -22.71
N GLY A 222 -24.63 1.98 -23.24
CA GLY A 222 -24.09 0.64 -23.44
C GLY A 222 -22.90 0.33 -22.54
N GLY A 223 -22.44 1.30 -21.75
CA GLY A 223 -21.38 1.12 -20.76
C GLY A 223 -19.95 1.18 -21.29
N ASP A 224 -19.74 1.53 -22.57
CA ASP A 224 -18.39 1.56 -23.14
C ASP A 224 -17.72 2.92 -22.91
N ALA A 225 -16.68 2.95 -22.07
CA ALA A 225 -15.84 4.13 -21.85
C ALA A 225 -14.63 4.18 -22.81
N ALA A 226 -14.61 3.39 -23.90
CA ALA A 226 -13.49 3.37 -24.81
C ALA A 226 -13.21 4.73 -25.48
N GLY A 227 -11.93 5.07 -25.57
CA GLY A 227 -11.51 6.32 -26.21
C GLY A 227 -10.01 6.45 -26.36
N THR A 228 -9.54 7.63 -26.74
CA THR A 228 -8.10 7.90 -26.93
C THR A 228 -7.58 8.89 -25.91
N TRP A 229 -6.60 8.48 -25.12
CA TRP A 229 -5.88 9.34 -24.19
C TRP A 229 -4.69 10.01 -24.88
N ASN A 230 -4.83 11.30 -25.15
CA ASN A 230 -3.78 12.17 -25.66
C ASN A 230 -3.91 13.58 -25.03
N SER A 231 -3.01 14.51 -25.40
CA SER A 231 -2.97 15.87 -24.86
C SER A 231 -4.04 16.82 -25.41
N SER A 232 -4.89 16.36 -26.33
CA SER A 232 -5.81 17.22 -27.09
C SER A 232 -7.29 16.84 -26.92
N ASN A 233 -7.58 15.56 -26.67
CA ASN A 233 -8.93 15.06 -26.52
C ASN A 233 -9.50 15.45 -25.17
N ALA A 234 -10.71 16.01 -25.18
CA ALA A 234 -11.45 16.38 -23.99
C ALA A 234 -12.12 15.14 -23.36
N ASN A 235 -11.32 14.26 -22.75
CA ASN A 235 -11.77 13.00 -22.17
C ASN A 235 -11.50 12.88 -20.66
N TRP A 236 -11.32 14.03 -19.98
CA TRP A 236 -10.92 14.08 -18.57
C TRP A 236 -11.77 15.08 -17.80
N SER A 237 -12.55 14.59 -16.85
CA SER A 237 -13.32 15.39 -15.90
C SER A 237 -12.48 15.73 -14.67
N ILE A 238 -12.76 16.89 -14.06
CA ILE A 238 -12.25 17.22 -12.71
C ILE A 238 -13.24 16.80 -11.61
N ASP A 239 -14.44 16.39 -12.00
CA ASP A 239 -15.49 15.89 -11.12
C ASP A 239 -15.50 14.35 -11.19
N PRO A 240 -15.34 13.65 -10.05
CA PRO A 240 -15.38 12.18 -9.99
C PRO A 240 -16.67 11.57 -10.53
N THR A 241 -17.76 12.35 -10.57
CA THR A 241 -19.07 11.91 -11.05
C THR A 241 -19.31 12.17 -12.54
N GLY A 242 -18.39 12.83 -13.26
CA GLY A 242 -18.58 13.20 -14.68
C GLY A 242 -19.60 14.33 -14.92
N ASN A 243 -20.09 15.00 -13.87
CA ASN A 243 -21.14 16.01 -14.00
C ASN A 243 -20.66 17.39 -14.52
N VAL A 244 -19.39 17.52 -14.90
CA VAL A 244 -18.79 18.75 -15.43
C VAL A 244 -18.14 18.50 -16.76
N THR A 245 -18.11 19.52 -17.62
CA THR A 245 -17.49 19.44 -18.95
C THR A 245 -16.05 18.92 -18.88
N THR A 246 -15.80 17.86 -19.65
CA THR A 246 -14.47 17.29 -19.84
C THR A 246 -13.47 18.26 -20.47
N GLY A 247 -12.20 18.09 -20.10
CA GLY A 247 -11.04 18.77 -20.65
C GLY A 247 -9.98 17.79 -21.12
N ALA A 248 -8.89 18.32 -21.68
CA ALA A 248 -7.74 17.51 -22.04
C ALA A 248 -6.93 17.13 -20.81
N PHE A 249 -6.25 15.98 -20.85
CA PHE A 249 -5.36 15.57 -19.77
C PHE A 249 -4.24 16.60 -19.60
N THR A 250 -4.09 17.13 -18.39
CA THR A 250 -2.94 17.95 -18.02
C THR A 250 -1.90 17.05 -17.38
N GLN A 251 -0.65 17.15 -17.84
CA GLN A 251 0.46 16.36 -17.30
C GLN A 251 0.64 16.56 -15.78
N TYR A 252 1.28 15.58 -15.13
CA TYR A 252 1.56 15.59 -13.68
C TYR A 252 0.31 15.55 -12.80
N LYS A 253 -0.75 14.90 -13.29
CA LYS A 253 -1.96 14.58 -12.53
C LYS A 253 -2.04 13.08 -12.28
N VAL A 254 -2.86 12.70 -11.30
CA VAL A 254 -3.31 11.33 -11.15
C VAL A 254 -4.36 11.07 -12.23
N ALA A 255 -4.12 10.08 -13.08
CA ALA A 255 -5.09 9.64 -14.07
C ALA A 255 -6.00 8.59 -13.42
N THR A 256 -7.25 8.97 -13.17
CA THR A 256 -8.23 8.11 -12.50
C THR A 256 -9.18 7.51 -13.52
N PHE A 257 -9.24 6.19 -13.56
CA PHE A 257 -10.17 5.43 -14.36
C PHE A 257 -11.26 4.92 -13.43
N SER A 258 -12.23 5.79 -13.21
CA SER A 258 -13.51 5.46 -12.60
C SER A 258 -14.55 5.47 -13.72
N ALA A 259 -15.40 4.47 -13.73
CA ALA A 259 -16.46 4.36 -14.70
C ALA A 259 -17.79 4.90 -14.11
N ASN A 260 -17.87 5.00 -12.78
CA ASN A 260 -19.07 5.25 -11.99
C ASN A 260 -19.99 6.38 -12.52
N ASP A 261 -21.06 5.99 -13.22
CA ASP A 261 -22.33 6.70 -13.13
C ASP A 261 -23.02 6.24 -11.84
N SER A 262 -23.13 7.17 -10.88
CA SER A 262 -23.65 7.00 -9.52
C SER A 262 -25.05 6.34 -9.35
N GLY A 263 -25.63 5.71 -10.37
CA GLY A 263 -26.90 4.99 -10.22
C GLY A 263 -27.35 4.06 -11.36
N SER A 264 -26.64 3.92 -12.47
CA SER A 264 -27.14 3.11 -13.62
C SER A 264 -26.61 1.67 -13.68
N GLY A 265 -25.51 1.35 -12.99
CA GLY A 265 -24.89 0.01 -13.05
C GLY A 265 -24.28 -0.31 -14.42
N GLU A 266 -24.05 0.70 -15.25
CA GLU A 266 -23.60 0.52 -16.64
C GLU A 266 -22.08 0.58 -16.80
N ALA A 267 -21.34 0.90 -15.74
CA ALA A 267 -19.91 1.19 -15.85
C ALA A 267 -18.98 0.14 -15.20
N ASP A 268 -19.52 -0.98 -14.71
CA ASP A 268 -18.69 -2.13 -14.27
C ASP A 268 -18.10 -2.93 -15.46
N GLY A 269 -18.31 -2.46 -16.70
CA GLY A 269 -17.88 -3.14 -17.92
C GLY A 269 -16.39 -2.99 -18.22
N ASP A 270 -15.85 -3.95 -18.97
CA ASP A 270 -14.50 -3.88 -19.50
C ASP A 270 -14.40 -2.79 -20.58
N PHE A 271 -13.41 -1.90 -20.52
CA PHE A 271 -13.20 -0.88 -21.55
C PHE A 271 -11.73 -0.66 -21.89
N THR A 272 -11.48 -0.13 -23.08
CA THR A 272 -10.12 0.11 -23.59
C THR A 272 -9.86 1.60 -23.84
N VAL A 273 -8.85 2.14 -23.16
CA VAL A 273 -8.30 3.48 -23.39
C VAL A 273 -7.05 3.36 -24.27
N THR A 274 -7.13 3.82 -25.52
CA THR A 274 -5.98 3.83 -26.41
C THR A 274 -5.05 4.99 -26.07
N LYS A 275 -3.84 4.71 -25.60
CA LYS A 275 -2.85 5.75 -25.30
C LYS A 275 -2.13 6.23 -26.56
N ALA A 276 -2.28 7.51 -26.92
CA ALA A 276 -1.53 8.12 -28.03
C ALA A 276 -0.60 9.24 -27.52
N GLY A 277 0.65 9.27 -28.01
CA GLY A 277 1.68 10.16 -27.47
C GLY A 277 2.22 9.68 -26.13
N SER A 278 3.32 10.28 -25.66
CA SER A 278 3.79 10.12 -24.28
C SER A 278 3.08 11.09 -23.34
N THR A 279 2.80 10.66 -22.11
CA THR A 279 2.19 11.53 -21.09
C THR A 279 2.85 11.30 -19.73
N SER A 280 3.22 12.39 -19.08
CA SER A 280 3.69 12.38 -17.70
C SER A 280 2.52 12.37 -16.72
N VAL A 281 2.51 11.41 -15.79
CA VAL A 281 1.50 11.27 -14.73
C VAL A 281 2.17 11.22 -13.37
N PHE A 282 1.45 11.64 -12.34
CA PHE A 282 1.87 11.43 -10.95
C PHE A 282 1.58 9.99 -10.51
N GLY A 283 0.41 9.49 -10.87
CA GLY A 283 -0.02 8.12 -10.58
C GLY A 283 -1.17 7.69 -11.47
N LEU A 284 -1.49 6.41 -11.42
CA LEU A 284 -2.66 5.82 -12.05
C LEU A 284 -3.56 5.26 -10.96
N ASP A 285 -4.86 5.51 -11.07
CA ASP A 285 -5.85 5.01 -10.13
C ASP A 285 -6.98 4.32 -10.90
N PHE A 286 -7.28 3.07 -10.57
CA PHE A 286 -8.29 2.25 -11.25
C PHE A 286 -9.32 1.82 -10.22
N GLN A 287 -10.47 2.48 -10.26
CA GLN A 287 -11.51 2.36 -9.24
C GLN A 287 -12.61 1.38 -9.65
N ASP A 288 -12.88 1.25 -10.96
CA ASP A 288 -14.01 0.47 -11.49
C ASP A 288 -13.62 -0.38 -12.72
N GLY A 289 -14.38 -1.45 -12.93
CA GLY A 289 -14.32 -2.30 -14.14
C GLY A 289 -12.99 -3.03 -14.39
N THR A 290 -12.84 -3.55 -15.61
CA THR A 290 -11.54 -3.99 -16.16
C THR A 290 -11.06 -2.96 -17.17
N VAL A 291 -9.97 -2.25 -16.86
CA VAL A 291 -9.47 -1.17 -17.73
C VAL A 291 -8.28 -1.64 -18.52
N THR A 292 -8.31 -1.54 -19.84
CA THR A 292 -7.13 -1.77 -20.69
C THR A 292 -6.60 -0.45 -21.24
N ILE A 293 -5.37 -0.07 -20.88
CA ILE A 293 -4.64 1.01 -21.53
C ILE A 293 -3.88 0.43 -22.74
N GLY A 294 -4.55 0.43 -23.88
CA GLY A 294 -4.04 -0.08 -25.15
C GLY A 294 -2.95 0.79 -25.77
N HIS A 295 -2.14 0.20 -26.65
CA HIS A 295 -1.10 0.93 -27.38
C HIS A 295 -1.68 1.75 -28.54
N GLY A 296 -1.35 3.05 -28.61
CA GLY A 296 -1.62 3.90 -29.78
C GLY A 296 -0.37 4.18 -30.60
N SER A 297 -0.45 5.16 -31.50
CA SER A 297 0.71 5.59 -32.30
C SER A 297 1.68 6.41 -31.45
N GLY A 298 2.81 5.78 -31.06
CA GLY A 298 4.00 6.42 -30.50
C GLY A 298 3.80 7.04 -29.12
N GLY A 299 4.34 6.38 -28.08
CA GLY A 299 4.48 6.95 -26.74
C GLY A 299 3.97 6.04 -25.62
N GLY A 300 4.41 6.34 -24.40
CA GLY A 300 4.14 5.56 -23.18
C GLY A 300 3.56 6.40 -22.05
N ILE A 301 3.41 5.78 -20.88
CA ILE A 301 3.12 6.46 -19.62
C ILE A 301 4.47 6.72 -18.94
N VAL A 302 4.74 7.97 -18.59
CA VAL A 302 5.92 8.36 -17.83
C VAL A 302 5.45 8.73 -16.43
N PHE A 303 5.85 7.97 -15.42
CA PHE A 303 5.70 8.39 -14.04
C PHE A 303 6.78 9.43 -13.75
N ASP A 304 6.36 10.66 -13.49
CA ASP A 304 7.25 11.80 -13.31
C ASP A 304 6.69 12.68 -12.20
N THR A 305 7.34 12.63 -11.04
CA THR A 305 7.08 13.58 -9.95
C THR A 305 8.08 14.74 -9.94
N SER A 306 9.10 14.72 -10.81
CA SER A 306 10.15 15.76 -10.90
C SER A 306 9.64 17.12 -11.39
N GLY A 307 8.48 17.13 -12.07
CA GLY A 307 7.76 18.35 -12.43
C GLY A 307 7.33 19.22 -11.24
N GLN A 308 7.37 18.66 -10.02
CA GLN A 308 7.12 19.35 -8.74
C GLN A 308 8.44 19.69 -8.02
N SER A 309 9.52 19.99 -8.77
CA SER A 309 10.78 20.43 -8.15
C SER A 309 10.56 21.67 -7.30
N ILE A 310 10.58 21.47 -5.98
CA ILE A 310 10.58 22.52 -4.98
C ILE A 310 11.91 23.27 -5.11
N ALA A 311 11.91 24.37 -5.87
CA ALA A 311 13.02 25.30 -5.85
C ALA A 311 12.94 26.14 -4.57
N PHE A 312 13.59 25.68 -3.50
CA PHE A 312 13.81 26.52 -2.32
C PHE A 312 14.70 27.71 -2.69
N ALA A 313 14.30 28.91 -2.25
CA ALA A 313 15.01 30.16 -2.53
C ALA A 313 16.42 30.24 -1.87
N ASP A 314 16.80 29.28 -1.04
CA ASP A 314 18.07 29.27 -0.30
C ASP A 314 19.16 28.34 -0.89
N GLY A 315 18.83 27.57 -1.93
CA GLY A 315 19.82 26.77 -2.68
C GLY A 315 20.36 25.53 -1.95
N GLN A 316 19.72 25.07 -0.87
CA GLN A 316 20.01 23.76 -0.29
C GLN A 316 19.03 22.74 -0.88
N GLY A 317 19.48 21.98 -1.87
CA GLY A 317 18.69 20.88 -2.44
C GLY A 317 18.45 19.81 -1.38
N PHE A 318 17.19 19.51 -1.09
CA PHE A 318 16.82 18.32 -0.33
C PHE A 318 16.73 17.13 -1.29
N ASP A 319 17.63 16.18 -1.09
CA ASP A 319 17.63 14.83 -1.64
C ASP A 319 16.93 13.96 -0.59
N GLY A 320 15.60 13.78 -0.64
CA GLY A 320 14.94 12.95 0.38
C GLY A 320 13.41 13.00 0.56
N LEU A 321 12.66 13.91 -0.07
CA LEU A 321 11.21 13.71 -0.21
C LEU A 321 10.99 12.87 -1.46
N VAL A 322 10.95 11.55 -1.28
CA VAL A 322 10.64 10.60 -2.35
C VAL A 322 9.15 10.75 -2.65
N ASP A 323 8.83 11.63 -3.60
CA ASP A 323 7.56 11.62 -4.32
C ASP A 323 7.51 10.31 -5.12
N THR A 324 7.10 9.23 -4.46
CA THR A 324 6.97 7.92 -5.06
C THR A 324 5.73 7.91 -5.95
N ALA A 325 5.93 7.61 -7.24
CA ALA A 325 4.81 7.42 -8.14
C ALA A 325 3.99 6.19 -7.71
N PHE A 326 2.71 6.13 -8.07
CA PHE A 326 1.89 4.98 -7.71
C PHE A 326 1.01 4.47 -8.84
N VAL A 327 0.67 3.19 -8.73
CA VAL A 327 -0.45 2.56 -9.42
C VAL A 327 -1.35 1.97 -8.34
N ASN A 328 -2.61 2.38 -8.31
CA ASN A 328 -3.61 1.84 -7.41
C ASN A 328 -4.67 1.11 -8.25
N VAL A 329 -4.80 -0.20 -8.06
CA VAL A 329 -5.91 -0.98 -8.63
C VAL A 329 -6.78 -1.42 -7.47
N HIS A 330 -8.02 -0.93 -7.42
CA HIS A 330 -8.92 -1.23 -6.32
C HIS A 330 -9.24 -2.73 -6.24
N ALA A 331 -9.54 -3.21 -5.03
CA ALA A 331 -9.81 -4.62 -4.79
C ALA A 331 -10.98 -5.12 -5.66
N GLY A 332 -10.80 -6.27 -6.31
CA GLY A 332 -11.81 -6.84 -7.22
C GLY A 332 -11.72 -6.35 -8.67
N HIS A 333 -10.86 -5.39 -8.97
CA HIS A 333 -10.66 -4.83 -10.32
C HIS A 333 -9.37 -5.32 -10.97
N THR A 334 -9.30 -5.19 -12.29
CA THR A 334 -8.10 -5.50 -13.09
C THR A 334 -7.77 -4.34 -14.03
N ALA A 335 -6.52 -3.89 -14.00
CA ALA A 335 -6.00 -2.91 -14.94
C ALA A 335 -4.95 -3.57 -15.84
N THR A 336 -5.12 -3.52 -17.15
CA THR A 336 -4.14 -3.98 -18.12
C THR A 336 -3.45 -2.79 -18.78
N ILE A 337 -2.12 -2.74 -18.76
CA ILE A 337 -1.35 -1.71 -19.46
C ILE A 337 -0.57 -2.37 -20.59
N GLU A 338 -0.91 -2.05 -21.84
CA GLU A 338 -0.24 -2.57 -23.03
C GLU A 338 0.81 -1.62 -23.62
N THR A 339 0.84 -0.38 -23.13
CA THR A 339 1.80 0.64 -23.53
C THR A 339 3.02 0.66 -22.61
N ALA A 340 4.16 1.15 -23.11
CA ALA A 340 5.38 1.27 -22.32
C ALA A 340 5.17 2.14 -21.07
N ILE A 341 5.60 1.66 -19.90
CA ILE A 341 5.70 2.44 -18.66
C ILE A 341 7.16 2.78 -18.36
N SER A 342 7.43 4.01 -17.93
CA SER A 342 8.77 4.42 -17.49
C SER A 342 8.70 5.33 -16.27
N SER A 343 9.70 5.26 -15.40
CA SER A 343 9.88 6.16 -14.26
C SER A 343 11.37 6.33 -13.96
N SER A 344 11.80 7.53 -13.59
CA SER A 344 13.14 7.73 -13.01
C SER A 344 13.17 7.52 -11.49
N GLN A 345 12.05 7.10 -10.90
CA GLN A 345 11.78 7.09 -9.47
C GLN A 345 11.18 5.76 -9.04
N ASP A 346 10.96 5.62 -7.74
CA ASP A 346 10.21 4.51 -7.18
C ASP A 346 8.75 4.54 -7.66
N VAL A 347 8.18 3.36 -7.85
CA VAL A 347 6.77 3.16 -8.20
C VAL A 347 6.16 2.17 -7.21
N ASN A 348 5.10 2.58 -6.52
CA ASN A 348 4.36 1.73 -5.59
C ASN A 348 3.07 1.19 -6.22
N LEU A 349 2.83 -0.12 -6.10
CA LEU A 349 1.53 -0.74 -6.33
C LEU A 349 0.79 -0.84 -5.00
N THR A 350 -0.24 -0.02 -4.80
CA THR A 350 -0.86 0.26 -3.49
C THR A 350 -2.29 -0.24 -3.33
N GLY A 351 -2.88 -0.85 -4.36
CA GLY A 351 -4.26 -1.35 -4.35
C GLY A 351 -4.39 -2.87 -4.22
N GLY A 352 -5.56 -3.36 -3.80
CA GLY A 352 -5.82 -4.80 -3.60
C GLY A 352 -6.21 -5.59 -4.86
N GLY A 353 -6.31 -4.93 -6.02
CA GLY A 353 -6.67 -5.53 -7.31
C GLY A 353 -5.48 -6.07 -8.10
N THR A 354 -5.68 -6.30 -9.41
CA THR A 354 -4.66 -6.87 -10.30
C THR A 354 -4.19 -5.86 -11.34
N LEU A 355 -2.90 -5.53 -11.35
CA LEU A 355 -2.24 -4.82 -12.43
C LEU A 355 -1.59 -5.84 -13.38
N VAL A 356 -2.07 -5.89 -14.62
CA VAL A 356 -1.49 -6.67 -15.71
C VAL A 356 -0.61 -5.77 -16.58
N LEU A 357 0.67 -6.08 -16.68
CA LEU A 357 1.56 -5.45 -17.65
C LEU A 357 1.64 -6.34 -18.89
N ALA A 358 0.97 -5.91 -19.94
CA ALA A 358 0.85 -6.60 -21.21
C ALA A 358 1.61 -5.84 -22.32
N GLY A 359 1.80 -6.45 -23.49
CA GLY A 359 2.51 -5.82 -24.59
C GLY A 359 4.04 -5.71 -24.44
N SER A 360 4.68 -5.04 -25.41
CA SER A 360 6.12 -4.85 -25.46
C SER A 360 6.51 -3.63 -24.61
N GLN A 361 6.82 -3.85 -23.34
CA GLN A 361 7.15 -2.81 -22.37
C GLN A 361 8.58 -2.23 -22.59
N THR A 362 8.80 -1.43 -23.63
CA THR A 362 10.14 -0.84 -23.87
C THR A 362 10.50 0.32 -22.93
N GLY A 363 9.71 0.56 -21.89
CA GLY A 363 9.95 1.63 -20.93
C GLY A 363 10.80 1.15 -19.76
N GLU A 364 11.47 2.11 -19.09
CA GLU A 364 12.45 1.85 -18.04
C GLU A 364 11.94 2.41 -16.69
N ILE A 365 11.89 1.57 -15.65
CA ILE A 365 11.75 2.02 -14.25
C ILE A 365 13.16 1.99 -13.64
N ASP A 366 13.73 3.17 -13.39
CA ASP A 366 15.08 3.32 -12.82
C ASP A 366 15.09 3.19 -11.28
N GLY A 367 13.95 3.41 -10.61
CA GLY A 367 13.80 3.23 -9.16
C GLY A 367 13.33 1.83 -8.74
N THR A 368 12.82 1.73 -7.52
CA THR A 368 12.24 0.51 -6.93
C THR A 368 10.78 0.36 -7.35
N LEU A 369 10.39 -0.83 -7.81
CA LEU A 369 8.98 -1.19 -7.96
C LEU A 369 8.52 -1.95 -6.71
N THR A 370 7.68 -1.32 -5.89
CA THR A 370 7.22 -1.88 -4.61
C THR A 370 5.80 -2.40 -4.70
N LEU A 371 5.59 -3.67 -4.39
CA LEU A 371 4.28 -4.32 -4.33
C LEU A 371 3.80 -4.35 -2.88
N GLN A 372 3.07 -3.32 -2.47
CA GLN A 372 2.54 -3.21 -1.10
C GLN A 372 1.27 -4.05 -0.92
N SER A 373 0.48 -4.20 -1.98
CA SER A 373 -0.76 -4.99 -1.98
C SER A 373 -1.10 -5.49 -3.39
N GLY A 374 -2.20 -6.24 -3.51
CA GLY A 374 -2.76 -6.67 -4.79
C GLY A 374 -1.88 -7.66 -5.55
N THR A 375 -2.07 -7.74 -6.86
CA THR A 375 -1.31 -8.61 -7.76
C THR A 375 -0.70 -7.81 -8.89
N LEU A 376 0.61 -7.92 -9.09
CA LEU A 376 1.27 -7.54 -10.34
C LEU A 376 1.40 -8.78 -11.20
N GLN A 377 0.70 -8.81 -12.32
CA GLN A 377 0.80 -9.86 -13.33
C GLN A 377 1.59 -9.37 -14.54
N MET A 378 2.55 -10.17 -14.98
CA MET A 378 3.26 -9.92 -16.24
C MET A 378 2.74 -10.89 -17.30
N SER A 379 2.11 -10.38 -18.36
CA SER A 379 1.56 -11.22 -19.44
C SER A 379 1.67 -10.54 -20.79
N GLY A 380 2.79 -10.70 -21.50
CA GLY A 380 2.93 -10.17 -22.85
C GLY A 380 2.35 -11.06 -23.94
N THR A 381 1.67 -10.47 -24.91
CA THR A 381 1.36 -11.04 -26.23
C THR A 381 2.37 -10.53 -27.26
N GLY A 382 3.66 -10.87 -27.11
CA GLY A 382 4.68 -10.36 -28.04
C GLY A 382 6.06 -10.99 -27.85
N THR A 383 6.96 -10.79 -28.82
CA THR A 383 8.37 -11.19 -28.69
C THR A 383 9.04 -10.32 -27.61
N ASN A 384 9.18 -10.84 -26.39
CA ASN A 384 9.77 -10.20 -25.21
C ASN A 384 8.93 -9.08 -24.55
N PRO A 385 7.88 -9.38 -23.76
CA PRO A 385 7.45 -8.48 -22.70
C PRO A 385 8.56 -8.36 -21.66
N ARG A 386 9.49 -7.44 -21.86
CA ARG A 386 10.51 -7.12 -20.86
C ARG A 386 10.00 -5.89 -20.14
N LEU A 387 9.85 -5.91 -18.83
CA LEU A 387 10.03 -4.64 -18.12
C LEU A 387 11.52 -4.32 -18.25
N GLY A 388 11.84 -3.29 -19.03
CA GLY A 388 13.21 -2.80 -19.09
C GLY A 388 13.59 -2.26 -17.73
N PHE A 389 14.53 -2.89 -17.06
CA PHE A 389 15.17 -2.31 -15.88
C PHE A 389 16.56 -1.86 -16.30
N ASN A 390 16.90 -0.60 -16.02
CA ASN A 390 18.06 0.04 -16.60
C ASN A 390 19.35 -0.65 -16.18
N SER A 391 20.21 -0.95 -17.15
CA SER A 391 21.48 -1.67 -16.98
C SER A 391 22.55 -0.93 -16.15
N GLY A 392 22.25 0.29 -15.67
CA GLY A 392 23.19 1.16 -14.94
C GLY A 392 22.83 1.45 -13.48
N GLY A 393 21.62 1.11 -13.03
CA GLY A 393 21.15 1.30 -11.65
C GLY A 393 20.60 -0.02 -11.09
N GLN A 394 20.78 -0.24 -9.78
CA GLN A 394 20.21 -1.40 -9.09
C GLN A 394 18.69 -1.18 -8.96
N THR A 395 17.92 -1.57 -9.96
CA THR A 395 16.45 -1.61 -9.82
C THR A 395 16.10 -2.76 -8.89
N VAL A 396 15.23 -2.49 -7.92
CA VAL A 396 14.73 -3.49 -6.97
C VAL A 396 13.24 -3.71 -7.21
N VAL A 397 12.80 -4.97 -7.32
CA VAL A 397 11.38 -5.29 -7.13
C VAL A 397 11.21 -5.67 -5.67
N SER A 398 10.52 -4.84 -4.89
CA SER A 398 10.26 -5.07 -3.48
C SER A 398 8.86 -5.64 -3.31
N ILE A 399 8.72 -6.79 -2.65
CA ILE A 399 7.41 -7.37 -2.32
C ILE A 399 7.18 -7.17 -0.82
N GLU A 400 6.22 -6.29 -0.48
CA GLU A 400 5.95 -5.82 0.88
C GLU A 400 4.52 -6.13 1.36
N GLY A 401 3.77 -6.89 0.56
CA GLY A 401 2.45 -7.39 0.93
C GLY A 401 1.62 -7.86 -0.27
N GLY A 402 2.03 -7.50 -1.48
CA GLY A 402 1.39 -7.94 -2.72
C GLY A 402 1.82 -9.32 -3.22
N THR A 403 1.32 -9.66 -4.40
CA THR A 403 1.66 -10.85 -5.16
C THR A 403 2.30 -10.47 -6.48
N LEU A 404 3.49 -11.02 -6.78
CA LEU A 404 4.04 -10.99 -8.13
C LEU A 404 3.66 -12.28 -8.84
N PHE A 405 2.80 -12.20 -9.84
CA PHE A 405 2.37 -13.33 -10.66
C PHE A 405 3.18 -13.36 -11.96
N VAL A 406 4.03 -14.37 -12.09
CA VAL A 406 4.89 -14.56 -13.26
C VAL A 406 4.35 -15.75 -14.06
N SER A 407 3.87 -15.50 -15.28
CA SER A 407 3.35 -16.56 -16.16
C SER A 407 3.77 -16.33 -17.61
N GLU A 408 4.13 -17.39 -18.33
CA GLU A 408 4.28 -17.32 -19.77
C GLU A 408 2.89 -17.27 -20.39
N ASN A 409 2.71 -16.40 -21.39
CA ASN A 409 1.54 -16.50 -22.24
C ASN A 409 1.73 -17.72 -23.15
N ALA A 410 0.79 -18.68 -23.08
CA ALA A 410 0.79 -20.03 -23.66
C ALA A 410 1.04 -20.16 -25.19
N VAL A 411 1.45 -19.11 -25.89
CA VAL A 411 1.45 -19.04 -27.37
C VAL A 411 2.84 -19.18 -27.98
N THR A 412 3.95 -18.85 -27.30
CA THR A 412 5.31 -19.06 -27.85
C THR A 412 6.37 -19.24 -26.76
N LYS A 413 6.94 -20.45 -26.64
CA LYS A 413 8.06 -20.88 -25.76
C LYS A 413 9.40 -20.13 -25.98
N ALA A 414 9.37 -18.84 -26.27
CA ALA A 414 10.49 -18.15 -26.94
C ALA A 414 10.92 -16.83 -26.31
N SER A 415 10.39 -16.38 -25.18
CA SER A 415 11.02 -15.26 -24.46
C SER A 415 10.51 -15.07 -23.03
N ASP A 416 11.40 -15.41 -22.10
CA ASP A 416 11.29 -15.31 -20.64
C ASP A 416 10.84 -13.92 -20.16
N VAL A 417 10.15 -13.87 -19.01
CA VAL A 417 10.07 -12.65 -18.21
C VAL A 417 11.46 -12.39 -17.62
N GLN A 418 12.26 -11.60 -18.33
CA GLN A 418 13.59 -11.22 -17.89
C GLN A 418 13.52 -9.93 -17.09
N PHE A 419 13.63 -10.05 -15.78
CA PHE A 419 14.20 -8.96 -15.00
C PHE A 419 15.68 -8.90 -15.40
N GLY A 420 16.25 -7.71 -15.58
CA GLY A 420 17.65 -7.59 -16.00
C GLY A 420 18.54 -8.41 -15.06
N SER A 421 19.69 -8.91 -15.54
CA SER A 421 20.64 -9.69 -14.71
C SER A 421 21.25 -8.92 -13.53
N THR A 422 20.75 -7.70 -13.28
CA THR A 422 21.14 -6.76 -12.22
C THR A 422 19.95 -6.33 -11.35
N THR A 423 18.75 -6.86 -11.59
CA THR A 423 17.55 -6.51 -10.81
C THR A 423 17.46 -7.38 -9.57
N ASP A 424 17.59 -6.78 -8.39
CA ASP A 424 17.46 -7.52 -7.14
C ASP A 424 15.98 -7.66 -6.78
N VAL A 425 15.56 -8.86 -6.37
CA VAL A 425 14.22 -9.09 -5.83
C VAL A 425 14.33 -9.07 -4.31
N ASN A 426 13.74 -8.06 -3.67
CA ASN A 426 13.71 -7.94 -2.21
C ASN A 426 12.37 -8.43 -1.66
N TYR A 427 12.41 -9.41 -0.78
CA TYR A 427 11.24 -9.91 -0.06
C TYR A 427 11.21 -9.40 1.36
N SER A 428 10.17 -8.66 1.71
CA SER A 428 9.88 -8.31 3.11
C SER A 428 8.59 -8.95 3.62
N SER A 429 7.62 -9.22 2.73
CA SER A 429 6.43 -10.06 2.93
C SER A 429 5.83 -10.50 1.57
N GLY A 430 4.60 -11.02 1.51
CA GLY A 430 3.89 -11.33 0.25
C GLY A 430 4.32 -12.63 -0.47
N SER A 431 3.93 -12.75 -1.74
CA SER A 431 4.07 -14.00 -2.53
C SER A 431 4.60 -13.75 -3.95
N ILE A 432 5.40 -14.68 -4.46
CA ILE A 432 5.55 -14.89 -5.91
C ILE A 432 4.74 -16.12 -6.28
N VAL A 433 3.92 -16.01 -7.32
CA VAL A 433 3.20 -17.14 -7.90
C VAL A 433 3.74 -17.41 -9.29
N ILE A 434 4.14 -18.66 -9.52
CA ILE A 434 4.68 -19.14 -10.78
C ILE A 434 3.57 -19.85 -11.55
N GLY A 435 3.24 -19.29 -12.71
CA GLY A 435 2.39 -19.91 -13.72
C GLY A 435 3.18 -20.90 -14.59
N GLU A 436 2.64 -21.26 -15.77
CA GLU A 436 3.38 -22.01 -16.79
C GLU A 436 4.53 -21.17 -17.37
N ALA A 437 5.72 -21.12 -16.76
CA ALA A 437 6.81 -20.27 -17.22
C ALA A 437 8.22 -20.82 -16.95
N ASN A 438 9.19 -20.40 -17.78
CA ASN A 438 10.62 -20.54 -17.52
C ASN A 438 11.21 -19.13 -17.35
N ASP A 439 11.42 -18.69 -16.12
CA ASP A 439 11.83 -17.32 -15.84
C ASP A 439 13.22 -17.24 -15.20
N SER A 440 13.97 -16.22 -15.61
CA SER A 440 15.27 -15.87 -15.05
C SER A 440 15.18 -14.48 -14.43
N LEU A 441 15.48 -14.42 -13.14
CA LEU A 441 15.48 -13.23 -12.28
C LEU A 441 16.93 -12.86 -11.91
N GLY A 442 17.15 -11.65 -11.38
CA GLY A 442 18.44 -11.25 -10.82
C GLY A 442 18.69 -11.89 -9.44
N THR A 443 19.36 -11.21 -8.52
CA THR A 443 19.66 -11.82 -7.21
C THR A 443 18.43 -11.82 -6.30
N LEU A 444 18.36 -12.79 -5.38
CA LEU A 444 17.32 -12.87 -4.37
C LEU A 444 17.84 -12.29 -3.05
N SER A 445 17.20 -11.26 -2.56
CA SER A 445 17.42 -10.66 -1.23
C SER A 445 16.22 -10.91 -0.33
N LEU A 446 16.46 -11.34 0.91
CA LEU A 446 15.41 -11.58 1.89
C LEU A 446 15.59 -10.66 3.11
N THR A 447 14.63 -9.77 3.32
CA THR A 447 14.49 -8.91 4.52
C THR A 447 13.17 -9.25 5.22
N LEU A 448 13.01 -10.53 5.58
CA LEU A 448 11.72 -11.07 5.97
C LEU A 448 11.26 -10.53 7.33
N SER A 449 10.14 -9.81 7.32
CA SER A 449 9.40 -9.42 8.51
C SER A 449 8.27 -10.41 8.86
N THR A 450 7.82 -11.16 7.86
CA THR A 450 6.85 -12.26 7.96
C THR A 450 7.28 -13.42 7.06
N THR A 451 6.60 -14.57 7.15
CA THR A 451 6.78 -15.64 6.16
C THR A 451 6.36 -15.14 4.77
N SER A 452 7.23 -15.36 3.77
CA SER A 452 6.95 -15.10 2.36
C SER A 452 6.86 -16.40 1.58
N THR A 453 6.19 -16.39 0.43
CA THR A 453 5.92 -17.62 -0.33
C THR A 453 6.42 -17.53 -1.78
N ILE A 454 7.01 -18.62 -2.29
CA ILE A 454 7.09 -18.95 -3.71
C ILE A 454 6.09 -20.08 -3.95
N ASP A 455 5.09 -19.83 -4.77
CA ASP A 455 3.98 -20.74 -5.01
C ASP A 455 3.98 -21.25 -6.44
N PHE A 456 3.98 -22.58 -6.59
CA PHE A 456 3.90 -23.27 -7.88
C PHE A 456 2.47 -23.69 -8.27
N THR A 457 1.41 -23.25 -7.56
CA THR A 457 0.01 -23.62 -7.88
C THR A 457 -0.44 -23.29 -9.31
N GLY A 458 0.19 -22.33 -9.99
CA GLY A 458 -0.12 -21.95 -11.37
C GLY A 458 0.64 -22.75 -12.44
N ALA A 459 1.57 -23.61 -12.05
CA ALA A 459 2.40 -24.42 -12.91
C ALA A 459 1.57 -25.51 -13.60
N GLY A 460 1.46 -25.45 -14.92
CA GLY A 460 0.87 -26.52 -15.72
C GLY A 460 1.77 -27.77 -15.76
N THR A 461 2.46 -28.01 -16.88
CA THR A 461 3.31 -29.21 -17.02
C THR A 461 4.78 -28.99 -16.64
N GLU A 462 5.30 -27.77 -16.72
CA GLU A 462 6.68 -27.41 -16.40
C GLU A 462 6.73 -25.95 -15.91
N SER A 463 7.47 -25.67 -14.83
CA SER A 463 7.66 -24.33 -14.27
C SER A 463 9.04 -24.18 -13.65
N ILE A 464 9.82 -23.24 -14.17
CA ILE A 464 11.19 -23.00 -13.76
C ILE A 464 11.31 -21.55 -13.34
N ILE A 465 11.80 -21.34 -12.12
CA ILE A 465 12.25 -20.03 -11.65
C ILE A 465 13.74 -20.12 -11.32
N ALA A 466 14.52 -19.19 -11.86
CA ALA A 466 15.96 -19.12 -11.62
C ALA A 466 16.38 -17.73 -11.17
N PHE A 467 17.14 -17.64 -10.09
CA PHE A 467 17.78 -16.40 -9.63
C PHE A 467 19.28 -16.45 -9.88
N SER A 468 19.90 -15.28 -9.93
CA SER A 468 21.36 -15.14 -9.93
C SER A 468 21.98 -15.53 -8.58
N ASP A 469 23.31 -15.72 -8.56
CA ASP A 469 24.06 -16.00 -7.33
C ASP A 469 23.76 -14.94 -6.25
N SER A 470 23.23 -15.38 -5.12
CA SER A 470 22.78 -14.51 -4.04
C SER A 470 23.67 -14.63 -2.79
N SER A 471 24.80 -15.35 -2.88
CA SER A 471 25.71 -15.59 -1.75
C SER A 471 26.39 -14.34 -1.20
N GLY A 472 26.45 -13.27 -2.00
CA GLY A 472 26.98 -11.96 -1.61
C GLY A 472 25.96 -11.00 -0.98
N ILE A 473 24.68 -11.40 -0.88
CA ILE A 473 23.59 -10.56 -0.39
C ILE A 473 23.18 -11.01 1.01
N ASP A 474 23.21 -10.12 1.99
CA ASP A 474 22.81 -10.46 3.34
C ASP A 474 21.30 -10.72 3.42
N TRP A 475 20.91 -11.89 3.94
CA TRP A 475 19.52 -12.18 4.26
C TRP A 475 19.26 -11.86 5.73
N SER A 476 18.50 -10.81 6.00
CA SER A 476 18.12 -10.40 7.36
C SER A 476 16.76 -10.98 7.77
N GLY A 477 16.32 -10.78 9.01
CA GLY A 477 15.07 -11.35 9.54
C GLY A 477 15.19 -12.79 10.10
N SER A 478 14.19 -13.19 10.89
CA SER A 478 14.08 -14.52 11.53
C SER A 478 13.10 -15.47 10.84
N GLU A 479 12.33 -14.96 9.88
CA GLU A 479 11.30 -15.71 9.18
C GLU A 479 11.87 -16.53 8.01
N ILE A 480 11.03 -17.40 7.44
CA ILE A 480 11.38 -18.33 6.36
C ILE A 480 10.72 -17.94 5.02
N LEU A 481 11.39 -18.28 3.93
CA LEU A 481 10.80 -18.36 2.59
C LEU A 481 10.20 -19.75 2.42
N GLN A 482 8.88 -19.83 2.30
CA GLN A 482 8.18 -21.07 2.03
C GLN A 482 8.01 -21.30 0.53
N VAL A 483 8.31 -22.52 0.09
CA VAL A 483 8.03 -22.98 -1.27
C VAL A 483 6.84 -23.93 -1.20
N THR A 484 5.74 -23.58 -1.86
CA THR A 484 4.49 -24.36 -1.85
C THR A 484 4.22 -25.00 -3.19
N ASP A 485 3.44 -26.09 -3.16
CA ASP A 485 2.90 -26.78 -4.35
C ASP A 485 3.95 -27.26 -5.37
N TRP A 486 5.21 -27.33 -4.96
CA TRP A 486 6.32 -27.79 -5.78
C TRP A 486 6.20 -29.29 -6.14
N ALA A 487 6.31 -29.59 -7.43
CA ALA A 487 6.15 -30.93 -8.02
C ALA A 487 7.37 -31.47 -8.79
N GLY A 488 8.58 -31.00 -8.45
CA GLY A 488 9.83 -31.56 -8.97
C GLY A 488 10.25 -32.90 -8.32
N ILE A 489 11.50 -33.32 -8.56
CA ILE A 489 12.07 -34.57 -8.03
C ILE A 489 12.86 -34.29 -6.72
N PRO A 490 12.39 -34.75 -5.54
CA PRO A 490 13.04 -34.46 -4.26
C PRO A 490 14.43 -35.10 -4.15
N LEU A 491 15.24 -34.62 -3.21
CA LEU A 491 16.60 -35.13 -2.99
C LEU A 491 16.59 -36.60 -2.53
N ASN A 492 16.97 -37.54 -3.40
CA ASN A 492 17.14 -38.93 -2.97
C ASN A 492 18.52 -39.16 -2.32
N LEU A 493 18.56 -39.18 -0.99
CA LEU A 493 19.72 -39.60 -0.21
C LEU A 493 19.86 -41.14 -0.21
N GLY A 494 20.13 -41.72 -1.38
CA GLY A 494 20.31 -43.16 -1.54
C GLY A 494 21.46 -43.71 -0.67
N THR A 495 21.10 -44.44 0.39
CA THR A 495 21.79 -45.51 1.18
C THR A 495 23.32 -45.54 1.39
N GLY A 496 24.11 -44.52 1.08
CA GLY A 496 25.49 -44.41 1.59
C GLY A 496 26.59 -43.99 0.62
N THR A 497 26.28 -43.41 -0.54
CA THR A 497 27.32 -42.88 -1.45
C THR A 497 27.04 -41.44 -1.86
N GLY A 498 27.10 -40.51 -0.89
CA GLY A 498 27.52 -39.10 -0.98
C GLY A 498 27.05 -38.14 -2.10
N SER A 499 26.37 -38.59 -3.15
CA SER A 499 25.86 -37.79 -4.26
C SER A 499 24.38 -38.11 -4.39
N GLY A 500 23.53 -37.32 -3.73
CA GLY A 500 22.09 -37.46 -3.87
C GLY A 500 21.71 -37.25 -5.34
N THR A 501 20.91 -38.16 -5.89
CA THR A 501 20.28 -37.97 -7.20
C THR A 501 18.92 -37.33 -6.93
N GLY A 502 18.85 -36.00 -7.00
CA GLY A 502 17.61 -35.21 -6.94
C GLY A 502 17.62 -34.14 -8.03
N GLY A 503 16.53 -33.39 -8.16
CA GLY A 503 16.41 -32.29 -9.12
C GLY A 503 15.76 -32.66 -10.45
N GLY A 504 15.34 -31.63 -11.18
CA GLY A 504 14.48 -31.72 -12.35
C GLY A 504 13.01 -31.98 -12.00
N GLY A 505 12.25 -32.44 -12.98
CA GLY A 505 10.80 -32.64 -12.86
C GLY A 505 10.02 -31.48 -13.47
N THR A 506 8.73 -31.37 -13.10
CA THR A 506 7.86 -30.31 -13.61
C THR A 506 8.30 -28.97 -13.04
N ASP A 507 8.61 -28.92 -11.75
CA ASP A 507 8.90 -27.65 -11.06
C ASP A 507 10.37 -27.59 -10.64
N GLN A 508 11.03 -26.47 -10.93
CA GLN A 508 12.44 -26.27 -10.62
C GLN A 508 12.69 -24.87 -10.09
N PHE A 509 13.46 -24.78 -9.01
CA PHE A 509 13.82 -23.52 -8.36
C PHE A 509 15.35 -23.44 -8.33
N TYR A 510 15.96 -22.48 -9.01
CA TYR A 510 17.42 -22.32 -9.07
C TYR A 510 17.87 -21.03 -8.39
N ILE A 511 19.03 -21.07 -7.72
CA ILE A 511 19.79 -19.87 -7.33
C ILE A 511 21.26 -20.06 -7.72
N GLY A 512 21.75 -19.17 -8.58
CA GLY A 512 23.05 -19.29 -9.20
C GLY A 512 23.14 -20.45 -10.18
N SER A 513 24.36 -20.87 -10.48
CA SER A 513 24.65 -21.98 -11.42
C SER A 513 25.29 -23.20 -10.76
N ASN A 514 25.43 -23.17 -9.43
CA ASN A 514 26.04 -24.22 -8.63
C ASN A 514 25.68 -24.06 -7.15
N GLU A 515 26.15 -25.00 -6.32
CA GLU A 515 25.90 -25.06 -4.87
C GLU A 515 26.41 -23.86 -4.06
N MET A 516 27.24 -22.98 -4.65
CA MET A 516 27.71 -21.75 -4.01
C MET A 516 26.77 -20.56 -4.22
N GLY A 517 25.64 -20.74 -4.94
CA GLY A 517 24.67 -19.66 -5.18
C GLY A 517 24.02 -19.11 -3.91
N LEU A 518 24.13 -19.84 -2.78
CA LEU A 518 23.71 -19.44 -1.44
C LEU A 518 24.75 -19.83 -0.40
N THR A 519 24.81 -19.07 0.69
CA THR A 519 25.47 -19.49 1.93
C THR A 519 24.61 -20.49 2.71
N SER A 520 25.21 -21.20 3.68
CA SER A 520 24.48 -22.14 4.54
C SER A 520 23.36 -21.47 5.35
N ASP A 521 23.60 -20.24 5.81
CA ASP A 521 22.65 -19.50 6.63
C ASP A 521 21.45 -19.06 5.80
N GLN A 522 21.68 -18.62 4.55
CA GLN A 522 20.62 -18.31 3.61
C GLN A 522 19.79 -19.55 3.26
N LEU A 523 20.44 -20.66 2.90
CA LEU A 523 19.75 -21.91 2.57
C LEU A 523 18.85 -22.40 3.72
N SER A 524 19.27 -22.20 4.97
CA SER A 524 18.48 -22.59 6.15
C SER A 524 17.15 -21.84 6.30
N LYS A 525 16.99 -20.70 5.62
CA LYS A 525 15.77 -19.89 5.60
C LYS A 525 14.76 -20.34 4.55
N ILE A 526 15.10 -21.30 3.69
CA ILE A 526 14.20 -21.82 2.66
C ILE A 526 13.58 -23.13 3.15
N LYS A 527 12.26 -23.26 3.05
CA LYS A 527 11.53 -24.47 3.45
C LYS A 527 10.50 -24.84 2.40
N PHE A 528 10.32 -26.13 2.13
CA PHE A 528 9.25 -26.63 1.27
C PHE A 528 8.06 -27.09 2.12
N LEU A 529 6.87 -26.60 1.79
CA LEU A 529 5.63 -26.98 2.45
C LEU A 529 4.83 -27.93 1.56
N ASN A 530 4.61 -29.15 2.03
CA ASN A 530 3.85 -30.19 1.33
C ASN A 530 4.27 -30.43 -0.14
N PRO A 531 5.57 -30.57 -0.45
CA PRO A 531 6.01 -30.87 -1.82
C PRO A 531 5.35 -32.16 -2.35
N VAL A 532 4.94 -32.13 -3.62
CA VAL A 532 4.23 -33.25 -4.26
C VAL A 532 5.12 -34.50 -4.27
N GLY A 533 4.52 -35.65 -3.96
CA GLY A 533 5.23 -36.94 -3.89
C GLY A 533 5.89 -37.22 -2.53
N LEU A 534 5.89 -36.28 -1.59
CA LEU A 534 6.28 -36.49 -0.20
C LEU A 534 5.05 -36.49 0.72
N ALA A 535 5.24 -36.92 1.98
CA ALA A 535 4.17 -36.83 2.97
C ALA A 535 3.91 -35.36 3.34
N PRO A 536 2.69 -34.97 3.76
CA PRO A 536 2.44 -33.62 4.25
C PRO A 536 3.39 -33.23 5.39
N GLY A 537 3.98 -32.04 5.32
CA GLY A 537 4.96 -31.54 6.28
C GLY A 537 5.82 -30.39 5.73
N LEU A 538 6.69 -29.87 6.60
CA LEU A 538 7.71 -28.88 6.26
C LEU A 538 9.07 -29.59 6.09
N TYR A 539 9.77 -29.27 5.01
CA TYR A 539 11.03 -29.91 4.60
C TYR A 539 12.13 -28.87 4.43
N ASP A 540 13.33 -29.21 4.91
CA ASP A 540 14.54 -28.42 4.67
C ASP A 540 14.89 -28.37 3.17
N ALA A 541 15.40 -27.23 2.73
CA ALA A 541 15.93 -27.05 1.39
C ALA A 541 17.37 -27.56 1.26
N TYR A 542 17.70 -28.09 0.08
CA TYR A 542 19.06 -28.48 -0.32
C TYR A 542 19.38 -27.87 -1.67
N ILE A 543 20.57 -27.29 -1.83
CA ILE A 543 21.08 -26.82 -3.12
C ILE A 543 21.95 -27.90 -3.78
N LEU A 544 21.67 -28.21 -5.04
CA LEU A 544 22.41 -29.15 -5.86
C LEU A 544 23.60 -28.45 -6.55
N SER A 545 24.52 -29.24 -7.12
CA SER A 545 25.67 -28.71 -7.87
C SER A 545 25.28 -27.96 -9.15
N THR A 546 24.01 -28.03 -9.55
CA THR A 546 23.42 -27.28 -10.66
C THR A 546 22.90 -25.90 -10.24
N GLY A 547 22.86 -25.60 -8.94
CA GLY A 547 22.17 -24.43 -8.37
C GLY A 547 20.68 -24.67 -8.10
N GLU A 548 20.14 -25.85 -8.43
CA GLU A 548 18.75 -26.20 -8.15
C GLU A 548 18.54 -26.43 -6.65
N ILE A 549 17.46 -25.88 -6.11
CA ILE A 549 17.02 -26.01 -4.73
C ILE A 549 15.87 -27.01 -4.70
N VAL A 550 16.00 -28.05 -3.88
CA VAL A 550 15.04 -29.15 -3.77
C VAL A 550 14.70 -29.45 -2.30
N PRO A 551 13.52 -30.04 -2.02
CA PRO A 551 13.21 -30.50 -0.67
C PRO A 551 14.04 -31.73 -0.29
N GLY A 552 14.41 -31.80 0.98
CA GLY A 552 14.88 -33.03 1.62
C GLY A 552 13.80 -34.10 1.70
N VAL A 553 14.20 -35.33 2.03
CA VAL A 553 13.27 -36.48 2.17
C VAL A 553 12.78 -36.74 3.59
N ILE A 554 13.29 -36.01 4.58
CA ILE A 554 12.91 -36.16 5.98
C ILE A 554 12.25 -34.86 6.41
N PRO A 555 10.94 -34.86 6.74
CA PRO A 555 10.31 -33.66 7.27
C PRO A 555 10.86 -33.35 8.67
N GLU A 556 10.79 -32.09 9.09
CA GLU A 556 11.35 -31.68 10.37
C GLU A 556 10.83 -32.54 11.53
N PRO A 557 11.69 -32.93 12.50
CA PRO A 557 11.36 -33.92 13.53
C PRO A 557 10.11 -33.62 14.37
N SER A 558 9.69 -32.36 14.44
CA SER A 558 8.49 -31.92 15.16
C SER A 558 7.21 -32.66 14.70
N THR A 559 7.12 -32.99 13.41
CA THR A 559 5.97 -33.71 12.82
C THR A 559 5.87 -35.13 13.40
N TYR A 560 6.98 -35.86 13.47
CA TYR A 560 7.03 -37.21 14.04
C TYR A 560 6.99 -37.21 15.56
N ALA A 561 7.50 -36.18 16.21
CA ALA A 561 7.45 -36.06 17.66
C ALA A 561 6.01 -35.94 18.16
N ILE A 562 5.17 -35.13 17.50
CA ILE A 562 3.74 -35.00 17.85
C ILE A 562 2.97 -36.29 17.51
N GLY A 563 3.19 -36.87 16.33
CA GLY A 563 2.57 -38.14 15.96
C GLY A 563 2.96 -39.28 16.91
N GLY A 564 4.25 -39.37 17.27
CA GLY A 564 4.77 -40.33 18.25
C GLY A 564 4.19 -40.10 19.64
N LEU A 565 4.07 -38.85 20.08
CA LEU A 565 3.44 -38.50 21.36
C LEU A 565 1.96 -38.88 21.38
N LEU A 566 1.21 -38.66 20.30
CA LEU A 566 -0.20 -39.06 20.20
C LEU A 566 -0.38 -40.57 20.22
N ILE A 567 0.51 -41.34 19.59
CA ILE A 567 0.51 -42.80 19.67
C ILE A 567 0.83 -43.26 21.10
N LEU A 568 1.79 -42.64 21.78
CA LEU A 568 2.10 -42.95 23.17
C LEU A 568 0.94 -42.61 24.10
N LEU A 569 0.27 -41.48 23.92
CA LEU A 569 -0.91 -41.07 24.69
C LEU A 569 -2.11 -41.97 24.41
N GLY A 570 -2.38 -42.31 23.15
CA GLY A 570 -3.45 -43.24 22.78
C GLY A 570 -3.17 -44.66 23.29
N GLY A 571 -1.93 -45.13 23.20
CA GLY A 571 -1.48 -46.39 23.77
C GLY A 571 -1.59 -46.42 25.30
N TYR A 572 -1.26 -45.31 25.97
CA TYR A 572 -1.41 -45.15 27.41
C TYR A 572 -2.89 -45.15 27.84
N ASP A 573 -3.78 -44.45 27.14
CA ASP A 573 -5.22 -44.47 27.45
C ASP A 573 -5.84 -45.85 27.21
N PHE A 574 -5.45 -46.54 26.13
CA PHE A 574 -5.88 -47.91 25.87
C PHE A 574 -5.40 -48.88 26.98
N TYR A 575 -4.14 -48.75 27.39
CA TYR A 575 -3.59 -49.51 28.53
C TYR A 575 -4.36 -49.21 29.83
N ARG A 576 -4.67 -47.94 30.10
CA ARG A 576 -5.43 -47.51 31.28
C ARG A 576 -6.84 -48.09 31.30
N ARG A 577 -7.58 -48.02 30.18
CA ARG A 577 -8.93 -48.59 30.06
C ARG A 577 -8.93 -50.11 30.26
N ARG A 578 -7.92 -50.81 29.74
CA ARG A 578 -7.78 -52.26 29.96
C ARG A 578 -7.57 -52.63 31.44
N LYS A 579 -6.86 -51.79 32.20
CA LYS A 579 -6.65 -52.01 33.64
C LYS A 579 -7.84 -51.64 34.53
N ALA A 580 -8.71 -50.74 34.07
CA ALA A 580 -9.88 -50.30 34.84
C ALA A 580 -11.13 -51.20 34.64
N GLY A 581 -11.16 -52.02 33.59
CA GLY A 581 -12.25 -52.96 33.30
C GLY A 581 -12.00 -54.41 33.70
N ALA A 582 -10.86 -54.69 34.36
CA ALA A 582 -10.51 -55.96 35.00
C ALA A 582 -10.41 -55.72 36.51
#